data_AF-A0A1M7LS65-F1
#
_entry.id   AF-A0A1M7LS65-F1
#
_cell.length_a   1.000
_cell.length_b   1.000
_cell.length_c   1.000
_cell.angle_alpha   90.00
_cell.angle_beta   90.00
_cell.angle_gamma   90.00
#
_symmetry.space_group_name_H-M   'P 1'
#
loop_
_entity.id
_entity.type
_entity.pdbx_description
1 polymer ?
#
loop_
_entity_poly.entity_id
_entity_poly.type
_entity_poly.pdbx_seq_one_letter_code
_entity_poly.pdbx_strand_id
1 'polypeptide(L)'
;MTNYPEVKNKDLVGSYPAFGKSGGGYVWDEVLEYRVWCHPHDGALDIYEGDDYYYAFDSYEGAFEFSGENAGSEEPLALILQEEYIDEAEPGNYIHVKEQRVTEWPVEFLSRPKRNQNTIPDFFSPNAPDNRLQILRGLA
;
A
#
# COMPACT_ATOMS: atom_id res chain seq x y z
N MET A 1 -6.01 18.34 5.57
CA MET A 1 -5.99 17.51 4.35
C MET A 1 -4.69 16.73 4.38
N THR A 2 -4.79 15.41 4.54
CA THR A 2 -3.62 14.54 4.40
C THR A 2 -3.39 14.40 2.91
N ASN A 3 -2.35 15.05 2.37
CA ASN A 3 -2.01 14.91 0.96
C ASN A 3 -1.32 13.56 0.77
N TYR A 4 -2.07 12.56 0.33
CA TYR A 4 -1.48 11.29 -0.09
C TYR A 4 -0.84 11.42 -1.49
N PRO A 5 0.16 10.59 -1.81
CA PRO A 5 0.85 10.65 -3.11
C PRO A 5 -0.09 10.44 -4.31
N GLU A 6 0.20 11.11 -5.43
CA GLU A 6 -0.47 10.80 -6.69
C GLU A 6 -0.08 9.40 -7.21
N VAL A 7 -0.98 8.79 -7.98
CA VAL A 7 -0.68 7.53 -8.66
C VAL A 7 0.39 7.73 -9.74
N LYS A 8 1.24 6.72 -9.93
CA LYS A 8 2.34 6.72 -10.90
C LYS A 8 1.86 6.95 -12.34
N ASN A 9 0.75 6.33 -12.71
CA ASN A 9 0.18 6.43 -14.05
C ASN A 9 -1.33 6.25 -13.99
N LYS A 10 -2.07 7.34 -14.25
CA LYS A 10 -3.53 7.38 -14.24
C LYS A 10 -4.16 6.45 -15.29
N ASP A 11 -3.50 6.24 -16.42
CA ASP A 11 -4.03 5.39 -17.51
C ASP A 11 -3.99 3.89 -17.18
N LEU A 12 -3.29 3.49 -16.11
CA LEU A 12 -3.19 2.10 -15.66
C LEU A 12 -4.10 1.79 -14.46
N VAL A 13 -4.79 2.78 -13.90
CA VAL A 13 -5.73 2.57 -12.79
C VAL A 13 -6.85 1.63 -13.24
N GLY A 14 -7.14 0.62 -12.44
CA GLY A 14 -8.10 -0.46 -12.71
C GLY A 14 -7.54 -1.61 -13.55
N SER A 15 -6.30 -1.53 -14.03
CA SER A 15 -5.68 -2.59 -14.86
C SER A 15 -4.88 -3.62 -14.06
N TYR A 16 -4.56 -3.32 -12.81
CA TYR A 16 -3.77 -4.22 -11.96
C TYR A 16 -4.64 -5.37 -11.42
N PRO A 17 -4.09 -6.59 -11.27
CA PRO A 17 -4.84 -7.72 -10.72
C PRO A 17 -5.40 -7.44 -9.32
N ALA A 18 -6.57 -7.99 -9.03
CA ALA A 18 -7.22 -7.87 -7.72
C ALA A 18 -6.30 -8.34 -6.59
N PHE A 19 -5.68 -9.51 -6.75
CA PHE A 19 -4.83 -10.11 -5.72
C PHE A 19 -3.41 -9.52 -5.74
N GLY A 20 -3.07 -8.76 -4.69
CA GLY A 20 -1.69 -8.42 -4.34
C GLY A 20 -1.04 -9.49 -3.47
N LYS A 21 0.30 -9.46 -3.35
CA LYS A 21 0.97 -10.30 -2.34
C LYS A 21 0.64 -9.77 -0.94
N SER A 22 0.29 -10.66 0.00
CA SER A 22 0.14 -10.31 1.41
C SER A 22 1.50 -10.09 2.08
N GLY A 23 1.58 -9.17 3.03
CA GLY A 23 2.81 -8.85 3.78
C GLY A 23 3.23 -7.39 3.58
N GLY A 24 2.76 -6.52 4.47
CA GLY A 24 2.97 -5.08 4.46
C GLY A 24 4.43 -4.72 4.77
N GLY A 25 5.27 -4.72 3.73
CA GLY A 25 6.70 -4.43 3.83
C GLY A 25 7.03 -3.09 4.50
N TYR A 26 8.31 -2.77 4.60
CA TYR A 26 8.77 -1.59 5.32
C TYR A 26 8.94 -0.33 4.47
N VAL A 27 8.90 -0.47 3.16
CA VAL A 27 9.25 0.58 2.19
C VAL A 27 8.27 0.58 1.02
N TRP A 28 8.10 1.70 0.33
CA TRP A 28 7.26 1.79 -0.87
C TRP A 28 7.95 2.66 -1.93
N ASP A 29 7.68 2.38 -3.20
CA ASP A 29 8.24 3.13 -4.32
C ASP A 29 7.19 4.04 -4.96
N GLU A 30 6.08 3.47 -5.40
CA GLU A 30 5.07 4.22 -6.14
C GLU A 30 3.68 3.78 -5.74
N VAL A 31 2.72 4.72 -5.69
CA VAL A 31 1.30 4.37 -5.61
C VAL A 31 0.83 4.05 -7.01
N LEU A 32 0.17 2.91 -7.20
CA LEU A 32 -0.33 2.45 -8.49
C LEU A 32 -1.80 2.81 -8.67
N GLU A 33 -2.61 2.61 -7.62
CA GLU A 33 -4.01 2.98 -7.55
C GLU A 33 -4.48 2.97 -6.09
N TYR A 34 -5.56 3.69 -5.80
CA TYR A 34 -6.30 3.56 -4.55
C TYR A 34 -7.48 2.62 -4.77
N ARG A 35 -7.74 1.72 -3.82
CA ARG A 35 -8.79 0.71 -3.91
C ARG A 35 -9.76 0.85 -2.77
N VAL A 36 -11.05 0.75 -3.09
CA VAL A 36 -12.12 0.63 -2.11
C VAL A 36 -12.76 -0.73 -2.33
N TRP A 37 -12.57 -1.63 -1.36
CA TRP A 37 -13.21 -2.94 -1.37
C TRP A 37 -14.68 -2.81 -0.95
N CYS A 38 -15.53 -3.60 -1.57
CA CYS A 38 -16.97 -3.63 -1.39
C CYS A 38 -17.42 -5.06 -1.10
N HIS A 39 -18.18 -5.20 -0.01
CA HIS A 39 -18.59 -6.47 0.55
C HIS A 39 -20.13 -6.55 0.52
N PRO A 40 -20.74 -7.33 -0.41
CA PRO A 40 -22.19 -7.48 -0.47
C PRO A 40 -22.79 -7.95 0.86
N HIS A 41 -22.06 -8.80 1.58
CA HIS A 41 -22.46 -9.30 2.89
C HIS A 41 -22.51 -8.23 3.99
N ASP A 42 -21.80 -7.11 3.82
CA ASP A 42 -21.81 -5.95 4.71
C ASP A 42 -22.69 -4.80 4.18
N GLY A 43 -23.45 -5.03 3.10
CA GLY A 43 -24.44 -4.10 2.57
C GLY A 43 -24.04 -3.38 1.29
N ALA A 44 -22.93 -3.74 0.65
CA ALA A 44 -22.63 -3.28 -0.70
C ALA A 44 -23.60 -3.89 -1.73
N LEU A 45 -23.64 -3.30 -2.93
CA LEU A 45 -24.47 -3.83 -4.01
C LEU A 45 -23.95 -5.21 -4.43
N ASP A 46 -24.86 -6.18 -4.48
CA ASP A 46 -24.55 -7.51 -4.97
C ASP A 46 -24.52 -7.54 -6.51
N ILE A 47 -23.40 -7.10 -7.08
CA ILE A 47 -23.19 -7.07 -8.54
C ILE A 47 -22.40 -8.30 -9.06
N TYR A 48 -21.85 -9.11 -8.16
CA TYR A 48 -21.04 -10.30 -8.48
C TYR A 48 -21.48 -11.54 -7.69
N GLU A 49 -22.78 -11.73 -7.49
CA GLU A 49 -23.37 -12.93 -6.87
C GLU A 49 -22.75 -13.31 -5.50
N GLY A 50 -22.53 -12.30 -4.67
CA GLY A 50 -21.99 -12.43 -3.32
C GLY A 50 -20.47 -12.30 -3.23
N ASP A 51 -19.76 -12.21 -4.35
CA ASP A 51 -18.30 -12.02 -4.35
C ASP A 51 -17.92 -10.57 -3.99
N ASP A 52 -16.84 -10.44 -3.24
CA ASP A 52 -16.21 -9.15 -2.95
C ASP A 52 -15.58 -8.57 -4.22
N TYR A 53 -15.65 -7.24 -4.33
CA TYR A 53 -15.11 -6.52 -5.48
C TYR A 53 -14.51 -5.19 -5.02
N TYR A 54 -13.84 -4.48 -5.92
CA TYR A 54 -13.29 -3.16 -5.59
C TYR A 54 -13.50 -2.17 -6.73
N TYR A 55 -13.50 -0.90 -6.36
CA TYR A 55 -13.33 0.22 -7.28
C TYR A 55 -11.91 0.77 -7.16
N ALA A 56 -11.30 1.08 -8.30
CA ALA A 56 -9.97 1.66 -8.38
C ALA A 56 -10.04 3.16 -8.69
N PHE A 57 -9.21 3.96 -8.04
CA PHE A 57 -9.18 5.42 -8.12
C PHE A 57 -7.75 5.92 -8.34
N ASP A 58 -7.65 7.06 -9.02
CA ASP A 58 -6.38 7.76 -9.28
C ASP A 58 -5.96 8.72 -8.16
N SER A 59 -6.82 8.88 -7.15
CA SER A 59 -6.68 9.81 -6.04
C SER A 59 -7.29 9.24 -4.77
N TYR A 60 -6.66 9.54 -3.63
CA TYR A 60 -7.18 9.14 -2.33
C TYR A 60 -8.51 9.82 -2.04
N GLU A 61 -8.63 11.10 -2.39
CA GLU A 61 -9.83 11.89 -2.12
C GLU A 61 -11.07 11.29 -2.78
N GLY A 62 -10.94 10.86 -4.04
CA GLY A 62 -12.04 10.20 -4.76
C GLY A 62 -12.39 8.83 -4.16
N ALA A 63 -11.38 8.05 -3.76
CA ALA A 63 -11.61 6.77 -3.06
C ALA A 63 -12.30 6.98 -1.70
N PHE A 64 -11.85 7.97 -0.94
CA PHE A 64 -12.39 8.27 0.39
C PHE A 64 -13.83 8.77 0.32
N GLU A 65 -14.12 9.70 -0.59
CA GLU A 65 -15.49 10.16 -0.86
C GLU A 65 -16.41 8.98 -1.21
N PHE A 66 -15.97 8.11 -2.14
CA PHE A 66 -16.71 6.91 -2.51
C PHE A 66 -16.96 5.99 -1.30
N SER A 67 -15.95 5.71 -0.48
CA SER A 67 -16.09 4.83 0.69
C SER A 67 -17.09 5.35 1.73
N GLY A 68 -17.25 6.67 1.84
CA GLY A 68 -18.20 7.29 2.76
C GLY A 68 -19.65 7.29 2.26
N GLU A 69 -19.85 7.17 0.94
CA GLU A 69 -21.18 7.22 0.31
C GLU A 69 -21.77 5.83 0.02
N ASN A 70 -20.95 4.78 0.06
CA ASN A 70 -21.38 3.43 -0.32
C ASN A 70 -21.41 2.51 0.92
N ALA A 71 -22.57 1.90 1.19
CA ALA A 71 -22.67 0.94 2.28
C ALA A 71 -21.85 -0.33 1.98
N GLY A 72 -21.31 -0.96 3.02
CA GLY A 72 -20.50 -2.17 2.89
C GLY A 72 -19.16 -1.99 2.17
N SER A 73 -18.67 -0.75 2.01
CA SER A 73 -17.31 -0.50 1.52
C SER A 73 -16.30 -0.27 2.65
N GLU A 74 -15.07 -0.73 2.44
CA GLU A 74 -13.93 -0.48 3.34
C GLU A 74 -13.34 0.93 3.15
N GLU A 75 -12.49 1.34 4.10
CA GLU A 75 -11.64 2.53 3.89
C GLU A 75 -10.64 2.30 2.76
N PRO A 76 -10.19 3.36 2.05
CA PRO A 76 -9.26 3.22 0.94
C PRO A 76 -7.94 2.54 1.33
N LEU A 77 -7.52 1.58 0.52
CA LEU A 77 -6.17 1.04 0.52
C LEU A 77 -5.38 1.60 -0.66
N ALA A 78 -4.06 1.66 -0.51
CA ALA A 78 -3.16 2.01 -1.60
C ALA A 78 -2.51 0.75 -2.15
N LEU A 79 -2.73 0.49 -3.44
CA LEU A 79 -1.92 -0.47 -4.17
C LEU A 79 -0.57 0.17 -4.47
N ILE A 80 0.50 -0.41 -3.96
CA ILE A 80 1.85 0.13 -4.12
C ILE A 80 2.75 -0.80 -4.91
N LEU A 81 3.70 -0.19 -5.61
CA LEU A 81 4.87 -0.84 -6.17
C LEU A 81 5.98 -0.86 -5.12
N GLN A 82 6.66 -1.99 -5.05
CA GLN A 82 7.96 -2.13 -4.41
C GLN A 82 8.91 -2.69 -5.45
N GLU A 83 9.91 -1.93 -5.88
CA GLU A 83 10.96 -2.43 -6.78
C GLU A 83 11.90 -3.38 -6.04
N GLU A 84 12.15 -3.08 -4.77
CA GLU A 84 12.86 -3.91 -3.81
C GLU A 84 12.19 -3.73 -2.44
N TYR A 85 12.26 -4.75 -1.59
CA TYR A 85 11.61 -4.70 -0.28
C TYR A 85 12.42 -5.37 0.81
N ILE A 86 12.02 -5.09 2.05
CA ILE A 86 12.52 -5.76 3.24
C ILE A 86 11.46 -6.76 3.66
N ASP A 87 11.82 -8.04 3.62
CA ASP A 87 11.01 -9.13 4.15
C ASP A 87 11.38 -9.38 5.62
N GLU A 88 10.41 -9.80 6.41
CA GLU A 88 10.58 -10.14 7.82
C GLU A 88 9.70 -11.36 8.14
N ALA A 89 10.17 -12.53 7.71
CA ALA A 89 9.46 -13.78 7.95
C ALA A 89 9.36 -14.11 9.46
N GLU A 90 10.38 -13.70 10.24
CA GLU A 90 10.41 -13.81 11.69
C GLU A 90 10.76 -12.45 12.31
N PRO A 91 10.13 -12.05 13.43
CA PRO A 91 10.42 -10.76 14.06
C PRO A 91 11.91 -10.53 14.31
N GLY A 92 12.44 -9.42 13.79
CA GLY A 92 13.85 -9.04 13.87
C GLY A 92 14.76 -9.66 12.80
N ASN A 93 14.25 -10.61 11.99
CA ASN A 93 15.00 -11.23 10.91
C ASN A 93 14.66 -10.57 9.57
N TYR A 94 15.39 -9.51 9.25
CA TYR A 94 15.16 -8.73 8.03
C TYR A 94 15.98 -9.26 6.86
N ILE A 95 15.34 -9.40 5.70
CA ILE A 95 15.97 -9.86 4.46
C ILE A 95 15.74 -8.83 3.36
N HIS A 96 16.80 -8.38 2.70
CA HIS A 96 16.68 -7.55 1.50
C HIS A 96 16.31 -8.43 0.30
N VAL A 97 15.10 -8.23 -0.21
CA VAL A 97 14.64 -8.87 -1.44
C VAL A 97 14.72 -7.90 -2.61
N LYS A 98 15.49 -8.27 -3.64
CA LYS A 98 15.70 -7.49 -4.86
C LYS A 98 14.78 -7.97 -5.99
N GLU A 99 13.49 -8.01 -5.69
CA GLU A 99 12.45 -8.41 -6.63
C GLU A 99 11.30 -7.42 -6.57
N GLN A 100 10.73 -7.15 -7.75
CA GLN A 100 9.56 -6.30 -7.85
C GLN A 100 8.31 -7.02 -7.34
N ARG A 101 7.48 -6.34 -6.56
CA ARG A 101 6.13 -6.81 -6.20
C ARG A 101 5.12 -5.67 -6.09
N VAL A 102 3.85 -6.06 -6.14
CA VAL A 102 2.70 -5.20 -5.90
C VAL A 102 1.97 -5.71 -4.67
N THR A 103 1.59 -4.81 -3.77
CA THR A 103 0.91 -5.11 -2.51
C THR A 103 0.00 -3.97 -2.09
N GLU A 104 -1.03 -4.25 -1.31
CA GLU A 104 -1.95 -3.26 -0.77
C GLU A 104 -1.49 -2.83 0.63
N TRP A 105 -1.49 -1.53 0.87
CA TRP A 105 -1.15 -0.92 2.14
C TRP A 105 -2.30 -0.06 2.68
N PRO A 106 -2.47 -0.02 4.01
CA PRO A 106 -3.17 1.08 4.66
C PRO A 106 -2.56 2.41 4.22
N VAL A 107 -3.40 3.38 3.85
CA VAL A 107 -2.95 4.66 3.29
C VAL A 107 -2.04 5.43 4.25
N GLU A 108 -2.21 5.25 5.56
CA GLU A 108 -1.38 5.86 6.59
C GLU A 108 0.10 5.47 6.44
N PHE A 109 0.39 4.29 5.88
CA PHE A 109 1.76 3.85 5.66
C PHE A 109 2.45 4.62 4.53
N LEU A 110 1.72 5.37 3.71
CA LEU A 110 2.29 6.28 2.72
C LEU A 110 2.89 7.54 3.35
N SER A 111 2.60 7.82 4.63
CA SER A 111 3.30 8.85 5.40
C SER A 111 4.76 8.48 5.69
N ARG A 112 5.11 7.20 5.57
CA ARG A 112 6.50 6.73 5.70
C ARG A 112 7.35 7.30 4.56
N PRO A 113 8.64 7.56 4.78
CA PRO A 113 9.53 8.02 3.72
C PRO A 113 9.49 7.09 2.50
N LYS A 114 9.25 7.68 1.32
CA LYS A 114 9.37 6.96 0.04
C LYS A 114 10.77 6.39 -0.12
N ARG A 115 10.87 5.13 -0.57
CA ARG A 115 12.15 4.45 -0.76
C ARG A 115 13.02 5.23 -1.74
N ASN A 116 14.31 5.31 -1.43
CA ASN A 116 15.34 5.75 -2.35
C ASN A 116 16.50 4.74 -2.35
N GLN A 117 17.53 5.04 -3.14
CA GLN A 117 18.68 4.16 -3.34
C GLN A 117 19.43 3.80 -2.04
N ASN A 118 19.33 4.64 -1.01
CA ASN A 118 20.00 4.46 0.27
C ASN A 118 19.09 3.84 1.35
N THR A 119 17.76 3.87 1.20
CA THR A 119 16.82 3.43 2.25
C THR A 119 17.09 2.01 2.76
N ILE A 120 17.25 1.04 1.86
CA ILE A 120 17.53 -0.35 2.26
C ILE A 120 19.01 -0.54 2.64
N PRO A 121 20.01 -0.03 1.88
CA PRO A 121 21.40 -0.09 2.30
C PRO A 121 21.68 0.50 3.68
N ASP A 122 21.10 1.64 4.02
CA ASP A 122 21.26 2.30 5.31
C ASP A 122 20.65 1.48 6.44
N PHE A 123 19.52 0.80 6.18
CA PHE A 123 18.88 -0.09 7.15
C PHE A 123 19.77 -1.31 7.49
N PHE A 124 20.46 -1.88 6.49
CA PHE A 124 21.34 -3.04 6.66
C PHE A 124 22.80 -2.67 6.98
N SER A 125 23.13 -1.39 7.04
CA SER A 125 24.48 -0.92 7.33
C SER A 125 24.96 -1.44 8.71
N PRO A 126 26.25 -1.82 8.86
CA PRO A 126 26.82 -2.12 10.17
C PRO A 126 26.81 -0.92 11.12
N ASN A 127 26.63 0.29 10.58
CA ASN A 127 26.50 1.54 11.33
C ASN A 127 25.03 2.03 11.39
N ALA A 128 24.06 1.18 11.03
CA ALA A 128 22.65 1.55 11.13
C ALA A 128 22.32 1.89 12.60
N PRO A 129 21.59 2.99 12.85
CA PRO A 129 21.25 3.36 14.22
C PRO A 129 20.25 2.35 14.82
N ASP A 130 20.23 2.25 16.15
CA ASP A 130 19.33 1.33 16.87
C ASP A 130 17.84 1.58 16.53
N ASN A 131 17.49 2.83 16.19
CA ASN A 131 16.14 3.24 15.79
C ASN A 131 15.86 3.13 14.28
N ARG A 132 16.65 2.36 13.52
CA ARG A 132 16.49 2.20 12.05
C ARG A 132 15.07 1.82 11.61
N LEU A 133 14.34 1.06 12.43
CA LEU A 133 12.96 0.69 12.13
C LEU A 133 11.99 1.87 12.27
N GLN A 134 12.18 2.70 13.29
CA GLN A 134 11.41 3.94 13.48
C GLN A 134 11.67 4.91 12.33
N ILE A 135 12.90 5.00 11.84
CA ILE A 135 13.25 5.80 10.66
C ILE A 135 12.45 5.35 9.43
N LEU A 136 12.40 4.04 9.14
CA LEU A 136 11.58 3.51 8.03
C LEU A 136 10.08 3.77 8.22
N ARG A 137 9.62 3.82 9.48
CA ARG A 137 8.22 4.12 9.80
C ARG A 137 7.91 5.61 9.84
N GLY A 138 8.88 6.50 9.60
CA GLY A 138 8.70 7.95 9.68
C GLY A 138 8.44 8.47 11.10
N LEU A 139 8.91 7.75 12.13
CA LEU A 139 8.68 8.04 13.55
C LEU A 139 9.94 8.54 14.28
N ALA A 140 11.00 8.84 13.53
CA ALA A 140 12.29 9.28 14.07
C ALA A 140 12.39 10.80 14.19
#